data_AF-A0A094ENW5-F1
#
_entry.id   AF-A0A094ENW5-F1
#
_cell.length_a   1.000
_cell.length_b   1.000
_cell.length_c   1.000
_cell.angle_alpha   90.00
_cell.angle_beta   90.00
_cell.angle_gamma   90.00
#
_symmetry.space_group_name_H-M   'P 1'
#
loop_
_entity.id
_entity.type
_entity.pdbx_description
1 polymer ?
#
loop_
_entity_poly.entity_id
_entity_poly.type
_entity_poly.pdbx_seq_one_letter_code
_entity_poly.pdbx_strand_id
1 'polypeptide(L)'
;MSIGTASTSVELSSTAPSSPPSTRRDSISTSNTTGAEEPALTEEEIEKKPWKYIGYKGYSKFIASDNDFYVVRKFATLNTRVTLALQDEIVVLESDLDVLDAQYSKRDAENLHNGLFRDDRQDRNALIKKIASKLAKYSEQFPSPLGFSKF
;
A
#
# COMPACT_ATOMS: atom_id res chain seq x y z
N MET A 1 -57.34 30.07 19.27
CA MET A 1 -57.58 28.75 18.63
C MET A 1 -56.52 27.81 19.14
N SER A 2 -56.91 26.91 20.04
CA SER A 2 -56.07 25.88 20.64
C SER A 2 -56.00 24.66 19.73
N ILE A 3 -54.81 24.13 19.52
CA ILE A 3 -54.50 22.73 19.18
C ILE A 3 -53.04 22.56 19.64
N GLY A 4 -52.59 21.56 20.39
CA GLY A 4 -53.11 20.23 20.69
C GLY A 4 -51.87 19.32 20.66
N THR A 5 -51.26 19.10 21.82
CA THR A 5 -50.11 18.20 22.01
C THR A 5 -50.49 16.76 21.67
N ALA A 6 -49.68 16.07 20.87
CA ALA A 6 -49.73 14.63 20.73
C ALA A 6 -48.31 14.05 20.86
N SER A 7 -48.03 13.49 22.03
CA SER A 7 -46.92 12.56 22.25
C SER A 7 -47.29 11.21 21.67
N THR A 8 -46.54 10.74 20.68
CA THR A 8 -46.66 9.36 20.18
C THR A 8 -45.50 8.55 20.71
N SER A 9 -45.78 7.72 21.72
CA SER A 9 -44.89 6.66 22.19
C SER A 9 -44.90 5.52 21.17
N VAL A 10 -43.72 5.11 20.71
CA VAL A 10 -43.55 3.94 19.85
C VAL A 10 -42.99 2.82 20.75
N GLU A 11 -43.83 1.84 21.08
CA GLU A 11 -43.41 0.61 21.76
C GLU A 11 -42.48 -0.20 20.85
N LEU A 12 -41.24 -0.42 21.30
CA LEU A 12 -40.29 -1.31 20.64
C LEU A 12 -40.43 -2.71 21.25
N SER A 13 -41.14 -3.59 20.56
CA SER A 13 -41.30 -5.00 20.95
C SER A 13 -39.94 -5.71 20.93
N SER A 14 -39.55 -6.25 22.09
CA SER A 14 -38.27 -6.92 22.33
C SER A 14 -38.30 -8.38 21.83
N THR A 15 -37.81 -8.62 20.62
CA THR A 15 -37.52 -9.98 20.14
C THR A 15 -36.14 -10.41 20.66
N ALA A 16 -36.12 -11.44 21.51
CA ALA A 16 -34.90 -12.02 22.07
C ALA A 16 -33.94 -12.55 20.97
N PRO A 17 -32.61 -12.40 21.12
CA PRO A 17 -31.67 -12.95 20.17
C PRO A 17 -31.56 -14.47 20.35
N SER A 18 -31.91 -15.21 19.30
CA SER A 18 -31.67 -16.65 19.19
C SER A 18 -30.17 -16.94 19.21
N SER A 19 -29.75 -17.91 20.03
CA SER A 19 -28.36 -18.37 20.17
C SER A 19 -27.71 -18.70 18.80
N PRO A 20 -26.42 -18.37 18.59
CA PRO A 20 -25.72 -18.71 17.36
C PRO A 20 -25.51 -20.23 17.26
N PRO A 21 -25.54 -20.79 16.03
CA PRO A 21 -25.30 -22.21 15.81
C PRO A 21 -23.86 -22.57 16.16
N SER A 22 -23.68 -23.69 16.87
CA SER A 22 -22.38 -24.20 17.31
C SER A 22 -21.54 -24.61 16.09
N THR A 23 -20.65 -23.74 15.63
CA THR A 23 -19.70 -24.06 14.56
C THR A 23 -18.64 -25.02 15.10
N ARG A 24 -18.67 -26.26 14.59
CA ARG A 24 -17.66 -27.29 14.83
C ARG A 24 -16.29 -26.77 14.34
N ARG A 25 -15.33 -26.62 15.24
CA ARG A 25 -13.94 -26.31 14.90
C ARG A 25 -13.29 -27.57 14.32
N ASP A 26 -13.04 -27.59 13.02
CA ASP A 26 -12.19 -28.60 12.41
C ASP A 26 -10.72 -28.24 12.69
N SER A 27 -10.04 -29.15 13.40
CA SER A 27 -8.63 -29.02 13.76
C SER A 27 -7.74 -29.23 12.52
N ILE A 28 -7.10 -28.17 12.06
CA ILE A 28 -6.08 -28.25 11.00
C ILE A 28 -4.76 -28.67 11.65
N SER A 29 -4.38 -29.94 11.48
CA SER A 29 -3.02 -30.41 11.77
C SER A 29 -2.05 -29.88 10.71
N THR A 30 -1.14 -29.01 11.10
CA THR A 30 0.01 -28.61 10.27
C THR A 30 1.24 -29.36 10.75
N SER A 31 1.81 -30.21 9.90
CA SER A 31 3.04 -30.95 10.17
C SER A 31 4.28 -30.27 9.54
N ASN A 32 5.32 -30.23 10.37
CA ASN A 32 6.76 -30.26 10.12
C ASN A 32 7.56 -28.95 9.88
N THR A 33 8.43 -28.65 10.85
CA THR A 33 9.83 -28.22 10.62
C THR A 33 10.69 -28.69 11.79
N THR A 34 11.79 -29.39 11.49
CA THR A 34 12.74 -30.02 12.40
C THR A 34 13.64 -29.00 13.10
N GLY A 35 13.60 -28.96 14.43
CA GLY A 35 14.49 -28.20 15.31
C GLY A 35 14.02 -28.40 16.74
N ALA A 36 14.91 -28.81 17.65
CA ALA A 36 14.70 -29.15 19.07
C ALA A 36 13.30 -28.82 19.61
N GLU A 37 12.50 -29.87 19.89
CA GLU A 37 11.11 -29.77 20.33
C GLU A 37 11.00 -29.03 21.68
N GLU A 38 10.84 -27.71 21.61
CA GLU A 38 10.17 -26.95 22.65
C GLU A 38 8.79 -27.60 22.88
N PRO A 39 8.39 -27.84 24.15
CA PRO A 39 7.12 -28.47 24.44
C PRO A 39 5.98 -27.68 23.80
N ALA A 40 5.03 -28.40 23.19
CA ALA A 40 3.84 -27.78 22.63
C ALA A 40 3.10 -27.00 23.73
N LEU A 41 2.74 -25.75 23.44
CA LEU A 41 2.00 -24.88 24.35
C LEU A 41 0.67 -25.52 24.77
N THR A 42 0.37 -25.50 26.07
CA THR A 42 -0.94 -25.97 26.55
C THR A 42 -2.02 -24.93 26.28
N GLU A 43 -3.28 -25.39 26.19
CA GLU A 43 -4.42 -24.49 25.97
C GLU A 43 -4.53 -23.44 27.09
N GLU A 44 -4.27 -23.82 28.35
CA GLU A 44 -4.34 -22.88 29.48
C GLU A 44 -3.28 -21.76 29.36
N GLU A 45 -2.11 -22.04 28.81
CA GLU A 45 -1.07 -21.03 28.58
C GLU A 45 -1.48 -20.04 27.49
N ILE A 46 -2.12 -20.53 26.43
CA ILE A 46 -2.64 -19.73 25.32
C ILE A 46 -3.78 -18.83 25.82
N GLU A 47 -4.73 -19.38 26.56
CA GLU A 47 -5.88 -18.66 27.13
C GLU A 47 -5.46 -17.61 28.15
N LYS A 48 -4.39 -17.86 28.93
CA LYS A 48 -3.88 -16.90 29.90
C LYS A 48 -3.21 -15.70 29.25
N LYS A 49 -2.64 -15.85 28.04
CA LYS A 49 -1.90 -14.78 27.33
C LYS A 49 -2.19 -14.77 25.82
N PRO A 50 -3.46 -14.55 25.41
CA PRO A 50 -3.84 -14.63 24.00
C PRO A 50 -3.14 -13.59 23.12
N TRP A 51 -2.79 -12.42 23.67
CA TRP A 51 -2.00 -11.40 22.95
C TRP A 51 -0.56 -11.85 22.63
N LYS A 52 0.01 -12.77 23.42
CA LYS A 52 1.37 -13.29 23.25
C LYS A 52 1.40 -14.44 22.24
N TYR A 53 0.41 -15.34 22.30
CA TYR A 53 0.44 -16.60 21.54
C TYR A 53 -0.42 -16.57 20.27
N ILE A 54 -1.50 -15.79 20.26
CA ILE A 54 -2.36 -15.60 19.08
C ILE A 54 -2.10 -14.19 18.52
N GLY A 55 -2.64 -13.15 19.17
CA GLY A 55 -2.43 -11.74 18.84
C GLY A 55 -2.43 -11.41 17.34
N TYR A 56 -1.60 -10.44 16.97
CA TYR A 56 -1.41 -10.01 15.57
C TYR A 56 -0.89 -11.13 14.66
N LYS A 57 -0.04 -12.02 15.19
CA LYS A 57 0.55 -13.13 14.43
C LYS A 57 -0.51 -14.11 13.93
N GLY A 58 -1.43 -14.51 14.81
CA GLY A 58 -2.54 -15.41 14.50
C GLY A 58 -3.52 -14.78 13.52
N TYR A 59 -3.90 -13.52 13.77
CA TYR A 59 -4.77 -12.77 12.85
C TYR A 59 -4.16 -12.66 11.44
N SER A 60 -2.87 -12.30 11.34
CA SER A 60 -2.17 -12.17 10.06
C SER A 60 -2.11 -13.49 9.29
N LYS A 61 -1.84 -14.60 9.99
CA LYS A 61 -1.87 -15.95 9.38
C LYS A 61 -3.26 -16.31 8.88
N PHE A 62 -4.30 -15.95 9.62
CA PHE A 62 -5.69 -16.23 9.24
C PHE A 62 -6.12 -15.45 8.00
N ILE A 63 -5.92 -14.12 7.97
CA ILE A 63 -6.29 -13.34 6.77
C ILE A 63 -5.43 -13.68 5.55
N ALA A 64 -4.23 -14.23 5.74
CA ALA A 64 -3.36 -14.67 4.66
C ALA A 64 -3.49 -16.16 4.31
N SER A 65 -4.37 -16.92 4.99
CA SER A 65 -4.52 -18.36 4.72
C SER A 65 -5.24 -18.66 3.42
N ASP A 66 -6.03 -17.70 2.92
CA ASP A 66 -6.72 -17.78 1.65
C ASP A 66 -6.77 -16.39 1.00
N ASN A 67 -6.79 -16.34 -0.33
CA ASN A 67 -6.95 -15.10 -1.10
C ASN A 67 -8.30 -14.44 -0.82
N ASP A 68 -9.36 -15.24 -0.59
CA ASP A 68 -10.70 -14.72 -0.30
C ASP A 68 -10.78 -14.07 1.09
N PHE A 69 -9.88 -14.44 2.02
CA PHE A 69 -9.77 -13.85 3.35
C PHE A 69 -8.76 -12.69 3.43
N TYR A 70 -7.97 -12.46 2.38
CA TYR A 70 -6.95 -11.41 2.35
C TYR A 70 -7.57 -10.02 2.16
N VAL A 71 -8.19 -9.54 3.22
CA VAL A 71 -8.89 -8.25 3.26
C VAL A 71 -8.05 -7.23 4.03
N VAL A 72 -7.29 -6.43 3.28
CA VAL A 72 -6.54 -5.29 3.80
C VAL A 72 -7.09 -3.98 3.23
N ARG A 73 -6.96 -2.89 3.98
CA ARG A 73 -7.38 -1.56 3.50
C ARG A 73 -6.59 -1.20 2.24
N LYS A 74 -7.30 -1.00 1.13
CA LYS A 74 -6.74 -0.39 -0.07
C LYS A 74 -6.62 1.12 0.14
N PHE A 75 -5.42 1.66 -0.07
CA PHE A 75 -5.15 3.09 0.01
C PHE A 75 -5.33 3.78 -1.35
N ALA A 76 -6.37 3.43 -2.11
CA ALA A 76 -6.54 3.88 -3.50
C ALA A 76 -6.44 5.40 -3.66
N THR A 77 -7.23 6.17 -2.90
CA THR A 77 -7.20 7.64 -2.93
C THR A 77 -5.84 8.22 -2.55
N LEU A 78 -5.16 7.61 -1.58
CA LEU A 78 -3.85 8.09 -1.13
C LEU A 78 -2.78 7.78 -2.19
N ASN A 79 -2.80 6.58 -2.76
CA ASN A 79 -1.91 6.20 -3.86
C ASN A 79 -2.10 7.13 -5.05
N THR A 80 -3.35 7.43 -5.45
CA THR A 80 -3.62 8.42 -6.51
C THR A 80 -3.00 9.78 -6.19
N ARG A 81 -3.13 10.27 -4.96
CA ARG A 81 -2.51 11.56 -4.56
C ARG A 81 -0.99 11.51 -4.65
N VAL A 82 -0.36 10.41 -4.23
CA VAL A 82 1.09 10.21 -4.34
C VAL A 82 1.52 10.20 -5.81
N THR A 83 0.79 9.48 -6.66
CA THR A 83 1.04 9.45 -8.11
C THR A 83 0.93 10.83 -8.74
N LEU A 84 -0.12 11.59 -8.42
CA LEU A 84 -0.30 12.96 -8.92
C LEU A 84 0.81 13.89 -8.45
N ALA A 85 1.25 13.76 -7.19
CA ALA A 85 2.39 14.53 -6.68
C ALA A 85 3.69 14.20 -7.42
N LEU A 86 3.94 12.92 -7.74
CA LEU A 86 5.10 12.54 -8.54
C LEU A 86 5.05 13.12 -9.96
N GLN A 87 3.85 13.18 -10.58
CA GLN A 87 3.68 13.80 -11.89
C GLN A 87 4.02 15.29 -11.86
N ASP A 88 3.50 16.02 -10.89
CA ASP A 88 3.80 17.45 -10.71
C ASP A 88 5.31 17.70 -10.54
N GLU A 89 5.96 16.92 -9.67
CA GLU A 89 7.41 17.01 -9.49
C GLU A 89 8.19 16.71 -10.77
N ILE A 90 7.76 15.74 -11.58
CA ILE A 90 8.41 15.42 -12.86
C ILE A 90 8.25 16.57 -13.85
N VAL A 91 7.06 17.17 -13.94
CA VAL A 91 6.77 18.31 -14.83
C VAL A 91 7.66 19.51 -14.48
N VAL A 92 7.84 19.80 -13.20
CA VAL A 92 8.75 20.88 -12.76
C VAL A 92 10.18 20.58 -13.19
N LEU A 93 10.66 19.35 -13.00
CA LEU A 93 12.02 18.97 -13.39
C LEU A 93 12.24 18.96 -14.91
N GLU A 94 11.22 18.58 -15.68
CA GLU A 94 11.22 18.66 -17.14
C GLU A 94 11.32 20.12 -17.59
N SER A 95 10.51 21.02 -17.00
CA SER A 95 10.62 22.45 -17.27
C SER A 95 11.99 23.02 -16.90
N ASP A 96 12.59 22.59 -15.78
CA ASP A 96 13.95 23.01 -15.41
C ASP A 96 14.98 22.54 -16.44
N LEU A 97 14.80 21.34 -17.01
CA LEU A 97 15.68 20.78 -18.04
C LEU A 97 15.55 21.55 -19.35
N ASP A 98 14.32 21.88 -19.77
CA ASP A 98 14.06 22.70 -20.95
C ASP A 98 14.70 24.09 -20.83
N VAL A 99 14.64 24.70 -19.65
CA VAL A 99 15.32 25.98 -19.37
C VAL A 99 16.83 25.85 -19.52
N LEU A 100 17.41 24.76 -19.02
CA LEU A 100 18.84 24.52 -19.09
C LEU A 100 19.30 24.30 -20.55
N ASP A 101 18.57 23.48 -21.31
CA ASP A 101 18.85 23.24 -22.73
C ASP A 101 18.68 24.53 -23.56
N ALA A 102 17.68 25.35 -23.25
CA ALA A 102 17.51 26.66 -23.87
C ALA A 102 18.68 27.60 -23.55
N GLN A 103 19.22 27.57 -22.32
CA GLN A 103 20.38 28.37 -21.93
C GLN A 103 21.65 27.96 -22.69
N TYR A 104 21.91 26.67 -22.82
CA TYR A 104 23.11 26.18 -23.54
C TYR A 104 23.00 26.32 -25.06
N SER A 105 21.80 26.52 -25.58
CA SER A 105 21.57 26.73 -27.01
C SER A 105 21.65 28.20 -27.42
N LYS A 106 21.90 29.13 -26.49
CA LYS A 106 22.04 30.56 -26.79
C LYS A 106 23.32 30.83 -27.58
N ARG A 107 23.29 31.87 -28.42
CA ARG A 107 24.44 32.30 -29.26
C ARG A 107 25.64 32.78 -28.44
N ASP A 108 25.39 33.30 -27.25
CA ASP A 108 26.38 33.82 -26.30
C ASP A 108 26.79 32.80 -25.22
N ALA A 109 26.25 31.58 -25.26
CA ALA A 109 26.67 30.50 -24.38
C ALA A 109 28.06 29.96 -24.79
N GLU A 110 28.70 29.24 -23.86
CA GLU A 110 29.96 28.54 -24.14
C GLU A 110 29.79 27.58 -25.32
N ASN A 111 30.75 27.57 -26.26
CA ASN A 111 30.72 26.73 -27.45
C ASN A 111 31.04 25.26 -27.10
N LEU A 112 30.09 24.59 -26.47
CA LEU A 112 30.17 23.20 -26.03
C LEU A 112 29.20 22.32 -26.84
N HIS A 113 29.50 21.02 -26.87
CA HIS A 113 28.70 20.05 -27.62
C HIS A 113 27.49 19.55 -26.82
N ASN A 114 26.32 20.14 -27.04
CA ASN A 114 25.06 19.84 -26.31
C ASN A 114 24.43 18.46 -26.61
N GLY A 115 25.04 17.64 -27.48
CA GLY A 115 24.59 16.28 -27.80
C GLY A 115 25.41 15.13 -27.19
N LEU A 116 26.41 15.43 -26.35
CA LEU A 116 27.22 14.40 -25.68
C LEU A 116 26.60 14.04 -24.34
N PHE A 117 26.59 12.75 -24.00
CA PHE A 117 26.20 12.25 -22.67
C PHE A 117 27.42 11.98 -21.76
N ARG A 118 28.54 11.52 -22.31
CA ARG A 118 29.73 11.11 -21.53
C ARG A 118 30.52 12.29 -20.96
N ASP A 119 30.51 13.42 -21.66
CA ASP A 119 31.21 14.65 -21.28
C ASP A 119 30.22 15.83 -21.17
N ASP A 120 29.01 15.52 -20.74
CA ASP A 120 27.97 16.52 -20.56
C ASP A 120 28.17 17.36 -19.30
N ARG A 121 27.51 18.52 -19.27
CA ARG A 121 27.43 19.45 -18.16
C ARG A 121 26.92 18.74 -16.90
N GLN A 122 27.62 18.98 -15.78
CA GLN A 122 27.37 18.27 -14.52
C GLN A 122 25.98 18.56 -13.93
N ASP A 123 25.50 19.79 -14.06
CA ASP A 123 24.15 20.24 -13.70
C ASP A 123 23.07 19.56 -14.54
N ARG A 124 23.22 19.47 -15.87
CA ARG A 124 22.29 18.71 -16.73
C ARG A 124 22.25 17.23 -16.34
N ASN A 125 23.43 16.64 -16.14
CA ASN A 125 23.57 15.26 -15.68
C ASN A 125 22.91 15.01 -14.32
N ALA A 126 23.07 15.93 -13.37
CA ALA A 126 22.44 15.84 -12.05
C ALA A 126 20.91 15.91 -12.16
N LEU A 127 20.40 16.79 -13.01
CA LEU A 127 18.97 16.94 -13.25
C LEU A 127 18.37 15.70 -13.90
N ILE A 128 19.01 15.16 -14.94
CA ILE A 128 18.60 13.89 -15.59
C ILE A 128 18.58 12.74 -14.58
N LYS A 129 19.57 12.61 -13.70
CA LYS A 129 19.58 11.59 -12.64
C LYS A 129 18.41 11.75 -11.67
N LYS A 130 18.07 13.00 -11.31
CA LYS A 130 16.92 13.29 -10.45
C LYS A 130 15.59 12.92 -11.13
N ILE A 131 15.44 13.27 -12.41
CA ILE A 131 14.29 12.90 -13.24
C ILE A 131 14.16 11.37 -13.32
N ALA A 132 15.26 10.66 -13.64
CA ALA A 132 15.27 9.21 -13.72
C ALA A 132 14.84 8.54 -12.40
N SER A 133 15.28 9.07 -11.26
CA SER A 133 14.84 8.58 -9.94
C SER A 133 13.34 8.79 -9.70
N LYS A 134 12.77 9.92 -10.12
CA LYS A 134 11.33 10.19 -9.99
C LYS A 134 10.49 9.34 -10.95
N LEU A 135 10.93 9.19 -12.20
CA LEU A 135 10.30 8.33 -13.19
C LEU A 135 10.28 6.84 -12.76
N ALA A 136 11.34 6.36 -12.12
CA ALA A 136 11.37 5.01 -11.55
C ALA A 136 10.27 4.84 -10.48
N LYS A 137 10.18 5.76 -9.51
CA LYS A 137 9.15 5.75 -8.46
C LYS A 137 7.72 5.87 -9.00
N TYR A 138 7.55 6.66 -10.06
CA TYR A 138 6.27 6.78 -10.75
C TYR A 138 5.88 5.47 -11.44
N SER A 139 6.84 4.82 -12.12
CA SER A 139 6.61 3.56 -12.83
C SER A 139 6.27 2.41 -11.88
N GLU A 140 6.86 2.39 -10.68
CA GLU A 140 6.53 1.43 -9.62
C GLU A 140 5.06 1.48 -9.17
N GLN A 141 4.35 2.60 -9.40
CA GLN A 141 2.93 2.71 -9.07
C GLN A 141 2.04 1.89 -10.02
N PHE A 142 2.56 1.51 -11.19
CA PHE A 142 1.84 0.79 -12.24
C PHE A 142 2.58 -0.52 -12.54
N PRO A 143 2.32 -1.59 -11.78
CA PRO A 143 2.84 -2.90 -12.13
C PRO A 143 2.39 -3.26 -13.55
N SER A 144 3.34 -3.61 -14.42
CA SER A 144 3.07 -4.02 -15.80
C SER A 144 1.98 -5.09 -15.83
N PRO A 145 0.93 -4.97 -16.67
CA PRO A 145 -0.16 -5.95 -16.71
C PRO A 145 0.26 -7.33 -17.23
N LEU A 146 1.50 -7.50 -17.71
CA LEU A 146 1.94 -8.71 -18.37
C LEU A 146 3.34 -9.06 -17.89
N GLY A 147 3.42 -10.18 -17.16
CA GLY A 147 4.66 -10.89 -16.94
C GLY A 147 5.24 -11.30 -18.30
N PHE A 148 6.19 -10.53 -18.80
CA PHE A 148 7.08 -11.03 -19.83
C PHE A 148 7.92 -12.12 -19.18
N SER A 149 7.49 -13.37 -19.40
CA SER A 149 8.36 -14.54 -19.22
C SER A 149 9.58 -14.29 -20.09
N LYS A 150 10.74 -14.08 -19.46
CA LYS A 150 12.02 -14.15 -20.15
C LYS A 150 12.13 -15.57 -20.70
N PHE A 151 12.07 -15.70 -22.02
CA PHE A 151 12.55 -16.89 -22.72
C PHE A 151 14.08 -16.90 -22.72
#